data_AF-A0A7W4NNJ5-F1
#
_entry.id   AF-A0A7W4NNJ5-F1
#
_cell.length_a   1.000
_cell.length_b   1.000
_cell.length_c   1.000
_cell.angle_alpha   90.00
_cell.angle_beta   90.00
_cell.angle_gamma   90.00
#
_symmetry.space_group_name_H-M   'P 1'
#
loop_
_entity.id
_entity.type
_entity.pdbx_description
1 polymer ?
#
loop_
_entity_poly.entity_id
_entity_poly.type
_entity_poly.pdbx_seq_one_letter_code
_entity_poly.pdbx_strand_id
1 'polypeptide(L)'
;MPIFRAMLDWLRPGNRVTLRFYVHPRIAREALPLIDKLLSDDPDGETYRCTIAFWRHTLRPPLTVYRGDGSTCRIDGPLQAAGRTYFPLGGLIETPGVTAHLTPFEAHALDMRIRDAIEHVIRAWTAEHGLYDLPPVDPHLDRRTADREAIFQIAQWADQHRREGSDHA
;
A
#
# COMPACT_ATOMS: atom_id res chain seq x y z
N MET A 1 -24.52 12.83 19.98
CA MET A 1 -23.03 12.77 19.95
C MET A 1 -22.53 11.54 20.71
N PRO A 2 -22.50 10.33 20.10
CA PRO A 2 -21.99 9.12 20.76
C PRO A 2 -20.68 8.56 20.16
N ILE A 3 -20.27 9.00 18.95
CA ILE A 3 -19.13 8.41 18.21
C ILE A 3 -17.78 8.76 18.86
N PHE A 4 -17.66 9.96 19.45
CA PHE A 4 -16.42 10.40 20.10
C PHE A 4 -16.12 9.69 21.43
N ARG A 5 -17.11 9.08 22.10
CA ARG A 5 -16.88 8.37 23.38
C ARG A 5 -16.30 6.97 23.19
N ALA A 6 -16.67 6.28 22.12
CA ALA A 6 -16.12 4.95 21.78
C ALA A 6 -14.65 5.02 21.30
N MET A 7 -14.24 6.16 20.73
CA MET A 7 -12.86 6.38 20.27
C MET A 7 -11.87 6.59 21.43
N LEU A 8 -12.35 7.04 22.59
CA LEU A 8 -11.54 7.27 23.80
C LEU A 8 -11.42 6.03 24.71
N ASP A 9 -12.31 5.04 24.60
CA ASP A 9 -12.16 3.76 25.31
C ASP A 9 -11.17 2.80 24.63
N TRP A 10 -10.89 2.97 23.33
CA TRP A 10 -9.82 2.25 22.60
C TRP A 10 -8.43 2.62 23.14
N LEU A 11 -8.24 3.87 23.57
CA LEU A 11 -6.97 4.38 24.10
C LEU A 11 -6.58 3.81 25.47
N ARG A 12 -7.34 2.86 26.04
CA ARG A 12 -6.91 2.14 27.24
C ARG A 12 -5.86 1.08 26.87
N PRO A 13 -4.59 1.26 27.26
CA PRO A 13 -3.60 0.22 27.09
C PRO A 13 -4.03 -1.00 27.92
N GLY A 14 -4.21 -2.15 27.28
CA GLY A 14 -4.38 -3.43 27.98
C GLY A 14 -5.70 -4.18 27.78
N ASN A 15 -6.69 -3.64 27.07
CA ASN A 15 -7.88 -4.41 26.71
C ASN A 15 -7.58 -5.36 25.55
N ARG A 16 -7.25 -6.61 25.86
CA ARG A 16 -7.09 -7.67 24.86
C ARG A 16 -8.46 -8.27 24.52
N VAL A 17 -8.76 -8.33 23.23
CA VAL A 17 -9.93 -9.04 22.71
C VAL A 17 -9.48 -10.34 22.06
N THR A 18 -10.18 -11.43 22.35
CA THR A 18 -9.92 -12.71 21.67
C THR A 18 -10.82 -12.83 20.44
N LEU A 19 -10.20 -12.96 19.26
CA LEU A 19 -10.88 -13.27 18.01
C LEU A 19 -10.73 -14.76 17.70
N ARG A 20 -11.81 -15.43 17.28
CA ARG A 20 -11.81 -16.85 16.91
C ARG A 20 -12.46 -17.03 15.54
N PHE A 21 -11.79 -17.79 14.67
CA PHE A 21 -12.24 -18.05 13.31
C PHE A 21 -12.12 -19.54 12.98
N TYR A 22 -13.06 -20.07 12.19
CA TYR A 22 -12.99 -21.41 11.63
C TYR A 22 -12.61 -21.30 10.15
N VAL A 23 -11.50 -21.91 9.76
CA VAL A 23 -10.98 -21.86 8.39
C VAL A 23 -10.46 -23.23 7.98
N HIS A 24 -10.50 -23.51 6.67
CA HIS A 24 -9.91 -24.72 6.12
C HIS A 24 -8.38 -24.71 6.33
N PRO A 25 -7.71 -25.84 6.66
CA PRO A 25 -6.27 -25.85 6.96
C PRO A 25 -5.38 -25.25 5.87
N ARG A 26 -5.73 -25.48 4.60
CA ARG A 26 -5.05 -24.86 3.44
C ARG A 26 -5.06 -23.33 3.51
N ILE A 27 -6.21 -22.74 3.84
CA ILE A 27 -6.38 -21.28 3.93
C ILE A 27 -5.68 -20.77 5.19
N ALA A 28 -5.77 -21.50 6.30
CA ALA A 28 -5.09 -21.14 7.54
C ALA A 28 -3.58 -20.96 7.33
N ARG A 29 -2.94 -21.88 6.59
CA ARG A 29 -1.51 -21.82 6.26
C ARG A 29 -1.11 -20.54 5.53
N GLU A 30 -1.99 -20.03 4.67
CA GLU A 30 -1.74 -18.82 3.86
C GLU A 30 -2.12 -17.54 4.62
N ALA A 31 -3.25 -17.55 5.33
CA ALA A 31 -3.83 -16.38 5.96
C ALA A 31 -3.23 -16.04 7.33
N LEU A 32 -2.78 -17.05 8.10
CA LEU A 32 -2.34 -16.83 9.48
C LEU A 32 -1.18 -15.82 9.60
N PRO A 33 -0.09 -15.91 8.80
CA PRO A 33 0.99 -14.92 8.87
C PRO A 33 0.56 -13.49 8.49
N LEU A 34 -0.46 -13.35 7.63
CA LEU A 34 -1.01 -12.06 7.24
C LEU A 34 -1.89 -11.48 8.36
N ILE A 35 -2.70 -12.33 9.00
CA ILE A 35 -3.50 -11.93 10.16
C ILE A 35 -2.58 -11.48 11.29
N ASP A 36 -1.49 -12.21 11.57
CA ASP A 36 -0.52 -11.82 12.61
C ASP A 36 0.07 -10.42 12.35
N LYS A 37 0.45 -10.14 11.10
CA LYS A 37 0.90 -8.79 10.69
C LYS A 37 -0.17 -7.73 10.87
N LEU A 38 -1.42 -8.02 10.49
CA LEU A 38 -2.54 -7.09 10.62
C LEU A 38 -2.96 -6.84 12.07
N LEU A 39 -2.74 -7.80 12.97
CA LEU A 39 -3.08 -7.69 14.39
C LEU A 39 -1.92 -7.16 15.25
N SER A 40 -0.73 -6.97 14.66
CA SER A 40 0.41 -6.40 15.37
C SER A 40 0.08 -4.96 15.82
N ASP A 41 0.29 -4.68 17.10
CA ASP A 41 0.04 -3.37 17.73
C ASP A 41 1.33 -2.53 17.72
N ASP A 42 1.82 -2.29 16.51
CA ASP A 42 3.01 -1.52 16.22
C ASP A 42 2.79 -0.69 14.93
N PRO A 43 3.71 0.23 14.59
CA PRO A 43 3.59 1.04 13.38
C PRO A 43 3.49 0.23 12.07
N ASP A 44 4.10 -0.96 12.02
CA ASP A 44 4.02 -1.84 10.85
C ASP A 44 2.59 -2.40 10.69
N GLY A 45 2.01 -2.93 11.77
CA GLY A 45 0.64 -3.42 11.79
C GLY A 45 -0.38 -2.32 11.46
N GLU A 46 -0.17 -1.11 11.97
CA GLU A 46 -0.99 0.04 11.60
C GLU A 46 -0.85 0.37 10.10
N THR A 47 0.39 0.39 9.59
CA THR A 47 0.65 0.62 8.16
C THR A 47 -0.04 -0.43 7.29
N TYR A 48 0.01 -1.72 7.66
CA TYR A 48 -0.72 -2.77 6.94
C TYR A 48 -2.23 -2.52 6.95
N ARG A 49 -2.83 -2.22 8.11
CA ARG A 49 -4.26 -1.92 8.23
C ARG A 49 -4.67 -0.71 7.41
N CYS A 50 -3.90 0.38 7.45
CA CYS A 50 -4.12 1.58 6.64
C CYS A 50 -4.01 1.28 5.14
N THR A 51 -3.02 0.49 4.74
CA THR A 51 -2.78 0.13 3.34
C THR A 51 -3.99 -0.56 2.73
N ILE A 52 -4.61 -1.52 3.44
CA ILE A 52 -5.78 -2.27 2.95
C ILE A 52 -7.12 -1.73 3.44
N ALA A 53 -7.15 -0.59 4.17
CA ALA A 53 -8.34 -0.07 4.81
C ALA A 53 -9.53 0.10 3.85
N PHE A 54 -9.23 0.45 2.60
CA PHE A 54 -10.20 0.65 1.54
C PHE A 54 -10.94 -0.64 1.14
N TRP A 55 -10.35 -1.82 1.34
CA TRP A 55 -10.96 -3.12 1.00
C TRP A 55 -12.28 -3.35 1.73
N ARG A 56 -12.47 -2.71 2.89
CA ARG A 56 -13.70 -2.82 3.69
C ARG A 56 -14.94 -2.26 2.99
N HIS A 57 -14.75 -1.38 2.01
CA HIS A 57 -15.85 -0.67 1.35
C HIS A 57 -15.96 -1.03 -0.14
N THR A 58 -15.04 -1.83 -0.67
CA THR A 58 -15.04 -2.23 -2.07
C THR A 58 -16.02 -3.37 -2.34
N LEU A 59 -16.92 -3.20 -3.30
CA LEU A 59 -17.84 -4.26 -3.74
C LEU A 59 -17.13 -5.47 -4.38
N ARG A 60 -16.00 -5.21 -5.04
CA ARG A 60 -15.15 -6.22 -5.67
C ARG A 60 -13.75 -6.12 -5.10
N PRO A 61 -13.06 -7.26 -4.86
CA PRO A 61 -11.72 -7.24 -4.31
C PRO A 61 -10.77 -6.54 -5.30
N PRO A 62 -10.02 -5.53 -4.86
CA PRO A 62 -9.03 -4.86 -5.69
C PRO A 62 -7.86 -5.80 -5.99
N LEU A 63 -7.46 -5.90 -7.26
CA LEU A 63 -6.24 -6.57 -7.68
C LEU A 63 -5.02 -5.65 -7.51
N THR A 64 -5.20 -4.36 -7.82
CA THR A 64 -4.19 -3.32 -7.65
C THR A 64 -4.87 -1.97 -7.46
N VAL A 65 -4.15 -1.05 -6.80
CA VAL A 65 -4.55 0.35 -6.66
C VAL A 65 -3.36 1.25 -6.96
N TYR A 66 -3.56 2.12 -7.94
CA TYR A 66 -2.66 3.19 -8.31
C TYR A 66 -3.14 4.48 -7.66
N ARG A 67 -2.24 5.20 -6.99
CA ARG A 67 -2.52 6.48 -6.35
C ARG A 67 -1.54 7.52 -6.87
N GLY A 68 -2.06 8.62 -7.39
CA GLY A 68 -1.34 9.88 -7.53
C GLY A 68 -1.77 10.85 -6.43
N ASP A 69 -1.35 12.11 -6.52
CA ASP A 69 -1.57 13.11 -5.47
C ASP A 69 -3.05 13.42 -5.21
N GLY A 70 -3.88 13.39 -6.26
CA GLY A 70 -5.33 13.64 -6.16
C GLY A 70 -6.21 12.63 -6.91
N SER A 71 -5.59 11.64 -7.55
CA SER A 71 -6.29 10.67 -8.40
C SER A 71 -6.00 9.25 -7.92
N THR A 72 -7.03 8.40 -7.92
CA THR A 72 -6.94 6.99 -7.61
C THR A 72 -7.52 6.18 -8.76
N CYS A 73 -6.80 5.14 -9.17
CA CYS A 73 -7.30 4.12 -10.07
C CYS A 73 -7.22 2.75 -9.38
N ARG A 74 -8.35 2.05 -9.32
CA ARG A 74 -8.47 0.73 -8.73
C ARG A 74 -8.88 -0.26 -9.82
N ILE A 75 -8.17 -1.38 -9.91
CA ILE A 75 -8.50 -2.49 -10.82
C ILE A 75 -9.14 -3.60 -10.01
N ASP A 76 -10.33 -4.04 -10.44
CA ASP A 76 -11.18 -4.95 -9.67
C ASP A 76 -11.12 -6.38 -10.19
N GLY A 77 -10.92 -7.31 -9.26
CA GLY A 77 -10.97 -8.74 -9.52
C GLY A 77 -12.31 -9.37 -9.15
N PRO A 78 -12.37 -10.71 -9.09
CA PRO A 78 -11.31 -11.66 -9.49
C PRO A 78 -10.99 -11.62 -11.00
N LEU A 79 -9.77 -12.02 -11.38
CA LEU A 79 -9.40 -12.19 -12.79
C LEU A 79 -10.27 -13.28 -13.46
N GLN A 80 -10.70 -13.03 -14.69
CA GLN A 80 -11.45 -13.97 -15.53
C GLN A 80 -10.61 -14.37 -16.74
N ALA A 81 -10.48 -15.67 -16.99
CA ALA A 81 -9.80 -16.19 -18.16
C ALA A 81 -10.67 -16.00 -19.42
N ALA A 82 -10.08 -15.45 -20.48
CA ALA A 82 -10.66 -15.38 -21.82
C ALA A 82 -9.59 -15.81 -22.83
N GLY A 83 -9.64 -17.08 -23.25
CA GLY A 83 -8.58 -17.67 -24.07
C GLY A 83 -7.25 -17.71 -23.32
N ARG A 84 -6.25 -17.00 -23.85
CA ARG A 84 -4.89 -16.91 -23.27
C ARG A 84 -4.67 -15.68 -22.38
N THR A 85 -5.69 -14.85 -22.22
CA THR A 85 -5.60 -13.58 -21.48
C THR A 85 -6.48 -13.63 -20.24
N TYR A 86 -6.05 -12.95 -19.18
CA TYR A 86 -6.83 -12.76 -17.97
C TYR A 86 -7.29 -11.31 -17.88
N PHE A 87 -8.59 -11.10 -17.73
CA PHE A 87 -9.19 -9.77 -17.60
C PHE A 87 -9.64 -9.51 -16.16
N PRO A 88 -9.46 -8.29 -15.64
CA PRO A 88 -10.17 -7.86 -14.43
C PRO A 88 -11.67 -7.81 -14.70
N LEU A 89 -12.48 -7.84 -13.64
CA LEU A 89 -13.93 -7.67 -13.79
C LEU A 89 -14.34 -6.21 -14.00
N GLY A 90 -13.43 -5.27 -13.84
CA GLY A 90 -13.64 -3.85 -14.09
C GLY A 90 -12.65 -3.01 -13.30
N GLY A 91 -13.04 -1.78 -13.01
CA GLY A 91 -12.25 -0.87 -12.17
C GLY A 91 -13.02 0.37 -11.79
N LEU A 92 -12.36 1.24 -11.05
CA LEU A 92 -12.87 2.54 -10.63
C LEU A 92 -11.76 3.59 -10.77
N ILE A 93 -12.09 4.72 -11.38
CA ILE A 93 -11.26 5.92 -11.38
C ILE A 93 -11.96 6.96 -10.51
N GLU A 94 -11.20 7.57 -9.63
CA GLU A 94 -11.60 8.74 -8.84
C GLU A 94 -10.54 9.81 -9.04
N THR A 95 -10.94 10.95 -9.59
CA THR A 95 -10.07 12.12 -9.79
C THR A 95 -10.94 13.37 -9.61
N PRO A 96 -10.38 14.57 -9.37
CA PRO A 96 -11.21 15.75 -9.12
C PRO A 96 -12.23 15.97 -10.26
N GLY A 97 -13.52 15.94 -9.90
CA GLY A 97 -14.65 16.10 -10.83
C GLY A 97 -15.05 14.85 -11.62
N VAL A 98 -14.39 13.70 -11.45
CA VAL A 98 -14.72 12.47 -12.18
C VAL A 98 -14.66 11.24 -11.27
N THR A 99 -15.77 10.51 -11.25
CA THR A 99 -15.86 9.14 -10.74
C THR A 99 -16.38 8.25 -11.86
N ALA A 100 -15.60 7.28 -12.29
CA ALA A 100 -15.93 6.44 -13.44
C ALA A 100 -15.67 4.96 -13.15
N HIS A 101 -16.69 4.13 -13.37
CA HIS A 101 -16.53 2.68 -13.40
C HIS A 101 -16.00 2.25 -14.77
N LEU A 102 -15.04 1.33 -14.76
CA LEU A 102 -14.44 0.78 -15.96
C LEU A 102 -15.02 -0.60 -16.27
N THR A 103 -15.23 -0.87 -17.55
CA THR A 103 -15.46 -2.22 -18.06
C THR A 103 -14.21 -3.10 -17.87
N PRO A 104 -14.34 -4.44 -17.94
CA PRO A 104 -13.19 -5.35 -17.95
C PRO A 104 -12.07 -4.96 -18.92
N PHE A 105 -12.43 -4.54 -20.14
CA PHE A 105 -11.48 -4.23 -21.20
C PHE A 105 -10.79 -2.89 -20.97
N GLU A 106 -11.53 -1.85 -20.54
CA GLU A 106 -10.94 -0.55 -20.18
C GLU A 106 -10.04 -0.68 -18.97
N ALA A 107 -10.44 -1.42 -17.95
CA ALA A 107 -9.63 -1.67 -16.76
C ALA A 107 -8.34 -2.43 -17.12
N HIS A 108 -8.40 -3.43 -17.99
CA HIS A 108 -7.21 -4.13 -18.47
C HIS A 108 -6.27 -3.22 -19.25
N ALA A 109 -6.81 -2.46 -20.22
CA ALA A 109 -6.02 -1.54 -21.04
C ALA A 109 -5.35 -0.45 -20.19
N LEU A 110 -6.07 0.08 -19.20
CA LEU A 110 -5.55 1.07 -18.27
C LEU A 110 -4.50 0.48 -17.32
N ASP A 111 -4.71 -0.73 -16.78
CA ASP A 111 -3.73 -1.43 -15.94
C ASP A 111 -2.39 -1.58 -16.68
N MET A 112 -2.44 -2.04 -17.94
CA MET A 112 -1.24 -2.18 -18.78
C MET A 112 -0.55 -0.82 -18.99
N ARG A 113 -1.31 0.22 -19.35
CA ARG A 113 -0.73 1.56 -19.59
C ARG A 113 -0.07 2.15 -18.34
N ILE A 114 -0.69 1.97 -17.18
CA ILE A 114 -0.12 2.46 -15.91
C ILE A 114 1.15 1.68 -15.57
N ARG A 115 1.14 0.35 -15.73
CA ARG A 115 2.34 -0.48 -15.51
C ARG A 115 3.50 -0.10 -16.41
N ASP A 116 3.23 0.13 -17.70
CA ASP A 116 4.25 0.58 -18.64
C ASP A 116 4.83 1.95 -18.24
N ALA A 117 3.98 2.86 -17.75
CA ALA A 117 4.42 4.15 -17.24
C ALA A 117 5.29 4.02 -15.97
N ILE A 118 4.90 3.16 -15.03
CA ILE A 118 5.68 2.86 -13.82
C ILE A 118 7.04 2.28 -14.21
N GLU A 119 7.07 1.30 -15.10
CA GLU A 119 8.31 0.67 -15.59
C GLU A 119 9.24 1.71 -16.22
N HIS A 120 8.69 2.60 -17.05
CA HIS A 120 9.47 3.66 -17.67
C HIS A 120 10.11 4.58 -16.64
N VAL A 121 9.35 5.03 -15.63
CA VAL A 121 9.86 5.89 -14.55
C VAL A 121 10.95 5.18 -13.75
N ILE A 122 10.74 3.91 -13.39
CA ILE A 122 11.73 3.13 -12.63
C ILE A 122 13.04 3.00 -13.44
N ARG A 123 12.96 2.68 -14.73
CA ARG A 123 14.15 2.55 -15.59
C ARG A 123 14.90 3.87 -15.78
N ALA A 124 14.17 4.96 -15.99
CA ALA A 124 14.76 6.28 -16.12
C ALA A 124 15.51 6.66 -14.83
N TRP A 125 14.86 6.53 -13.68
CA TRP A 125 15.48 6.79 -12.38
C TRP A 125 16.74 5.94 -12.14
N THR A 126 16.66 4.65 -12.48
CA THR A 126 17.78 3.69 -12.35
C THR A 126 18.98 4.12 -13.18
N ALA A 127 18.74 4.59 -14.41
CA ALA A 127 19.79 5.08 -15.30
C ALA A 127 20.37 6.43 -14.84
N GLU A 128 19.51 7.39 -14.49
CA GLU A 128 19.89 8.72 -14.01
C GLU A 128 20.79 8.67 -12.76
N HIS A 129 20.55 7.70 -11.89
CA HIS A 129 21.29 7.52 -10.64
C HIS A 129 22.40 6.44 -10.74
N GLY A 130 22.73 5.96 -11.94
CA GLY A 130 23.83 5.01 -12.16
C GLY A 130 23.67 3.69 -11.40
N LEU A 131 22.44 3.26 -11.08
CA LEU A 131 22.22 2.08 -10.23
C LEU A 131 22.65 0.78 -10.91
N TYR A 132 22.77 0.77 -12.24
CA TYR A 132 23.32 -0.37 -12.99
C TYR A 132 24.82 -0.58 -12.75
N ASP A 133 25.54 0.45 -12.32
CA ASP A 133 26.98 0.40 -12.07
C ASP A 133 27.29 -0.06 -10.62
N LEU A 134 26.27 -0.12 -9.77
CA LEU A 134 26.39 -0.58 -8.40
C LEU A 134 26.39 -2.12 -8.33
N PRO A 135 27.12 -2.71 -7.37
CA PRO A 135 27.04 -4.15 -7.16
C PRO A 135 25.61 -4.56 -6.75
N PRO A 136 25.09 -5.69 -7.24
CA PRO A 136 23.80 -6.21 -6.80
C PRO A 136 23.75 -6.36 -5.28
N VAL A 137 22.69 -5.83 -4.67
CA VAL A 137 22.46 -5.93 -3.22
C VAL A 137 21.61 -7.17 -2.93
N ASP A 138 21.87 -7.83 -1.81
CA ASP A 138 21.02 -8.91 -1.31
C ASP A 138 19.59 -8.38 -1.07
N PRO A 139 18.54 -8.96 -1.69
CA PRO A 139 17.16 -8.59 -1.40
C PRO A 139 16.77 -8.80 0.07
N HIS A 140 17.51 -9.65 0.80
CA HIS A 140 17.31 -9.86 2.22
C HIS A 140 17.91 -8.70 3.04
N LEU A 141 17.06 -7.73 3.35
CA LEU A 141 17.41 -6.57 4.16
C LEU A 141 17.38 -6.91 5.65
N ASP A 142 18.49 -6.71 6.37
CA ASP A 142 18.46 -6.64 7.85
C ASP A 142 17.73 -5.36 8.27
N ARG A 143 16.42 -5.50 8.47
CA ARG A 143 15.52 -4.40 8.84
C ARG A 143 16.00 -3.62 10.04
N ARG A 144 16.57 -4.28 11.06
CA ARG A 144 16.96 -3.57 12.28
C ARG A 144 18.04 -2.53 12.01
N THR A 145 19.00 -2.90 11.16
CA THR A 145 20.10 -2.02 10.79
C THR A 145 19.63 -0.98 9.77
N ALA A 146 18.90 -1.40 8.75
CA ALA A 146 18.41 -0.52 7.69
C ALA A 146 17.42 0.55 8.19
N ASP A 147 16.45 0.17 9.03
CA ASP A 147 15.43 1.09 9.53
C ASP A 147 16.05 2.16 10.45
N ARG A 148 17.06 1.79 11.24
CA ARG A 148 17.80 2.74 12.10
C ARG A 148 18.55 3.77 11.27
N GLU A 149 19.24 3.31 10.23
CA GLU A 149 19.97 4.18 9.31
C GLU A 149 19.00 5.14 8.60
N ALA A 150 17.87 4.62 8.09
CA ALA A 150 16.83 5.44 7.46
C ALA A 150 16.26 6.50 8.42
N ILE A 151 15.91 6.13 9.66
CA ILE A 151 15.41 7.07 10.66
C ILE A 151 16.45 8.15 10.97
N PHE A 152 17.73 7.79 11.07
CA PHE A 152 18.81 8.73 11.29
C PHE A 152 18.95 9.73 10.13
N GLN A 153 18.94 9.26 8.89
CA GLN A 153 18.99 10.12 7.70
C GLN A 153 17.79 11.08 7.64
N ILE A 154 16.58 10.59 7.93
CA ILE A 154 15.37 11.43 8.00
C ILE A 154 15.50 12.51 9.08
N ALA A 155 16.02 12.16 10.26
CA ALA A 155 16.23 13.11 11.35
C ALA A 155 17.27 14.18 10.98
N GLN A 156 18.38 13.79 10.34
CA GLN A 156 19.41 14.71 9.86
C GLN A 156 18.84 15.69 8.82
N TRP A 157 18.08 15.18 7.85
CA TRP A 157 17.42 16.01 6.84
C TRP A 157 16.49 17.04 7.50
N ALA A 158 15.67 16.60 8.48
CA ALA A 158 14.74 17.49 9.18
C ALA A 158 15.46 18.58 10.00
N ASP A 159 16.60 18.26 10.61
CA ASP A 159 17.43 19.22 11.35
C ASP A 159 18.07 20.28 10.45
N GLN A 160 18.53 19.89 9.26
CA GLN A 160 19.09 20.82 8.28
C GLN A 160 18.01 21.80 7.80
N HIS A 161 16.83 21.31 7.42
CA HIS A 161 15.74 22.14 6.89
C HIS A 161 15.13 23.05 7.96
N ARG A 162 15.15 22.66 9.23
CA ARG A 162 14.74 23.55 10.34
C ARG A 162 15.69 24.73 10.52
N ARG A 163 16.99 24.54 10.32
CA ARG A 163 18.01 25.61 10.45
C ARG A 163 17.94 26.60 9.29
N GLU A 164 17.76 26.09 8.07
CA GLU A 164 17.59 26.92 6.87
C GLU A 164 16.26 27.71 6.90
N GLY A 165 15.18 27.10 7.42
CA GLY A 165 13.90 27.79 7.64
C GLY A 165 13.92 28.86 8.75
N SER A 166 14.89 28.78 9.67
CA SER A 166 15.10 29.78 10.72
C SER A 166 16.06 30.91 10.33
N ASP A 167 16.85 30.77 9.25
CA ASP A 167 17.73 31.80 8.71
C ASP A 167 17.01 32.76 7.72
N HIS A 168 15.70 32.54 7.51
CA HIS A 168 14.83 33.35 6.64
C HIS A 168 13.62 33.96 7.38
N ALA A 169 13.63 33.98 8.71
CA ALA A 169 12.65 34.65 9.56
C ALA A 169 13.32 35.76 10.40
#